data_AF-A0A7S3B890-F1
#
_entry.id   AF-A0A7S3B890-F1
#
_cell.length_a   1.000
_cell.length_b   1.000
_cell.length_c   1.000
_cell.angle_alpha   90.00
_cell.angle_beta   90.00
_cell.angle_gamma   90.00
#
_symmetry.space_group_name_H-M   'P 1'
#
loop_
_entity.id
_entity.type
_entity.pdbx_description
1 polymer ?
#
loop_
_entity_poly.entity_id
_entity_poly.type
_entity_poly.pdbx_seq_one_letter_code
_entity_poly.pdbx_strand_id
1 'polypeptide(L)'
;LKPSDEEPLAPNNPKGFAGRSLGQPGLKRAIRVGEAALREVAAFLLDHGGFANVPCTALVRTTHAGFNPSAAQLSPTSPLRLRAALKGSSKVAKLGSFQKYVPHTADANDFGAARFPVAGVH
;
A
#
# COMPACT_ATOMS: atom_id res chain seq x y z
N LEU A 1 7.14 -0.49 -1.14
CA LEU A 1 5.92 -1.31 -0.96
C LEU A 1 4.95 -0.52 -0.10
N LYS A 2 3.67 -0.50 -0.44
CA LYS A 2 2.60 0.04 0.42
C LYS A 2 1.75 -1.14 0.93
N PRO A 3 1.94 -1.60 2.18
CA PRO A 3 1.24 -2.76 2.71
C PRO A 3 -0.26 -2.51 2.95
N SER A 4 -1.11 -3.43 2.52
CA SER A 4 -2.57 -3.34 2.69
C SER A 4 -3.02 -3.38 4.14
N ASP A 5 -2.27 -4.07 5.01
CA ASP A 5 -2.58 -4.21 6.43
C ASP A 5 -2.15 -3.01 7.29
N GLU A 6 -1.41 -2.05 6.71
CA GLU A 6 -0.96 -0.81 7.34
C GLU A 6 -1.75 0.42 6.89
N GLU A 7 -2.75 0.24 6.02
CA GLU A 7 -3.64 1.31 5.55
C GLU A 7 -4.45 1.93 6.71
N PRO A 8 -5.03 3.13 6.54
CA PRO A 8 -5.91 3.73 7.54
C PRO A 8 -7.02 2.77 7.98
N LEU A 9 -7.20 2.61 9.30
CA LEU A 9 -8.15 1.69 9.94
C LEU A 9 -7.81 0.19 9.82
N ALA A 10 -6.75 -0.17 9.09
CA ALA A 10 -6.31 -1.55 8.94
C ALA A 10 -5.71 -2.10 10.25
N PRO A 11 -5.67 -3.43 10.42
CA PRO A 11 -5.27 -4.06 11.68
C PRO A 11 -3.86 -3.70 12.18
N ASN A 12 -2.93 -3.41 11.28
CA ASN A 12 -1.52 -3.12 11.62
C ASN A 12 -1.14 -1.67 11.31
N ASN A 13 -2.11 -0.75 11.30
CA ASN A 13 -1.87 0.68 11.09
C ASN A 13 -0.85 1.21 12.13
N PRO A 14 0.33 1.71 11.69
CA PRO A 14 1.39 2.13 12.59
C PRO A 14 1.03 3.35 13.45
N LYS A 15 -0.01 4.11 13.07
CA LYS A 15 -0.49 5.28 13.82
C LYS A 15 -1.43 4.92 14.98
N GLY A 16 -1.71 3.64 15.21
CA GLY A 16 -2.59 3.19 16.30
C GLY A 16 -4.09 3.35 16.03
N PHE A 17 -4.48 4.02 14.94
CA PHE A 17 -5.87 4.07 14.45
C PHE A 17 -6.25 2.77 13.73
N ALA A 18 -6.18 1.66 14.45
CA ALA A 18 -6.57 0.32 14.00
C ALA A 18 -7.96 -0.04 14.54
N GLY A 19 -8.55 -1.12 14.06
CA GLY A 19 -9.80 -1.67 14.63
C GLY A 19 -10.81 -2.17 13.61
N ARG A 20 -10.53 -2.05 12.31
CA ARG A 20 -11.36 -2.66 11.26
C ARG A 20 -10.62 -3.79 10.57
N SER A 21 -11.36 -4.84 10.24
CA SER A 21 -10.87 -5.91 9.36
C SER A 21 -10.76 -5.40 7.92
N LEU A 22 -9.88 -6.00 7.13
CA LEU A 22 -9.79 -5.73 5.70
C LEU A 22 -11.15 -5.96 5.02
N GLY A 23 -11.48 -5.13 4.04
CA GLY A 23 -12.76 -5.20 3.31
C GLY A 23 -13.95 -4.55 4.03
N GLN A 24 -13.83 -4.15 5.29
CA GLN A 24 -14.85 -3.32 5.96
C GLN A 24 -14.89 -1.90 5.38
N PRO A 25 -16.00 -1.16 5.52
CA PRO A 25 -16.05 0.25 5.11
C PRO A 25 -14.89 1.04 5.70
N GLY A 26 -14.17 1.81 4.89
CA GLY A 26 -13.08 2.66 5.32
C GLY A 26 -13.54 4.05 5.72
N LEU A 27 -12.59 5.00 5.76
CA LEU A 27 -12.88 6.40 6.09
C LEU A 27 -13.81 7.06 5.07
N LYS A 28 -13.64 6.72 3.79
CA LYS A 28 -14.55 7.10 2.70
C LYS A 28 -15.49 5.93 2.42
N ARG A 29 -16.79 6.19 2.30
CA ARG A 29 -17.80 5.14 2.05
C ARG A 29 -17.50 4.27 0.82
N ALA A 30 -16.90 4.85 -0.22
CA ALA A 30 -16.55 4.17 -1.46
C ALA A 30 -15.22 3.38 -1.40
N ILE A 31 -14.49 3.46 -0.28
CA ILE A 31 -13.17 2.83 -0.12
C ILE A 31 -13.21 1.91 1.08
N ARG A 32 -13.01 0.60 0.87
CA ARG A 32 -12.88 -0.35 1.96
C ARG A 32 -11.43 -0.41 2.46
N VAL A 33 -11.28 -0.81 3.71
CA VAL A 33 -9.98 -0.92 4.38
C VAL A 33 -9.12 -1.97 3.68
N GLY A 34 -7.88 -1.63 3.31
CA GLY A 34 -6.91 -2.55 2.71
C GLY A 34 -7.01 -2.71 1.20
N GLU A 35 -7.89 -1.95 0.54
CA GLU A 35 -8.10 -2.05 -0.91
C GLU A 35 -7.26 -1.06 -1.71
N ALA A 36 -6.52 -0.15 -1.09
CA ALA A 36 -5.75 0.84 -1.85
C ALA A 36 -4.71 0.18 -2.74
N ALA A 37 -4.03 -0.87 -2.23
CA ALA A 37 -3.07 -1.64 -3.04
C ALA A 37 -3.68 -2.20 -4.33
N LEU A 38 -4.92 -2.72 -4.28
CA LEU A 38 -5.62 -3.22 -5.47
C LEU A 38 -5.96 -2.09 -6.44
N ARG A 39 -6.36 -0.94 -5.92
CA ARG A 39 -6.69 0.25 -6.74
C ARG A 39 -5.45 0.81 -7.45
N GLU A 40 -4.29 0.77 -6.82
CA GLU A 40 -3.03 1.18 -7.47
C GLU A 40 -2.65 0.24 -8.61
N VAL A 41 -2.82 -1.07 -8.43
CA VAL A 41 -2.58 -2.06 -9.50
C VAL A 41 -3.60 -1.90 -10.62
N ALA A 42 -4.87 -1.71 -10.27
CA ALA A 42 -5.93 -1.44 -11.25
C ALA A 42 -5.65 -0.16 -12.05
N ALA A 43 -5.16 0.91 -11.42
CA ALA A 43 -4.81 2.14 -12.12
C ALA A 43 -3.74 1.91 -13.20
N PHE A 44 -2.71 1.11 -12.92
CA PHE A 44 -1.73 0.72 -13.91
C PHE A 44 -2.32 -0.16 -15.02
N LEU A 45 -3.15 -1.14 -14.66
CA LEU A 45 -3.77 -2.04 -15.65
C LEU A 45 -4.77 -1.31 -16.57
N LEU A 46 -5.48 -0.32 -16.05
CA LEU A 46 -6.47 0.47 -16.79
C LEU A 46 -5.83 1.57 -17.65
N ASP A 47 -4.58 1.95 -17.38
CA ASP A 47 -3.83 2.93 -18.18
C ASP A 47 -3.30 2.31 -19.49
N HIS A 48 -4.22 1.80 -20.30
CA HIS A 48 -3.92 1.19 -21.59
C HIS A 48 -3.28 2.21 -22.53
N GLY A 49 -2.13 1.83 -23.11
CA GLY A 49 -1.36 2.71 -23.99
C GLY A 49 -0.58 3.81 -23.26
N GLY A 50 -0.56 3.83 -21.91
CA GLY A 50 0.23 4.77 -21.12
C GLY A 50 -0.29 6.21 -21.21
N PHE A 51 -1.60 6.39 -21.38
CA PHE A 51 -2.25 7.69 -21.50
C PHE A 51 -1.99 8.59 -20.28
N ALA A 52 -2.21 8.07 -19.09
CA ALA A 52 -1.93 8.74 -17.81
C ALA A 52 -0.49 8.52 -17.31
N ASN A 53 0.31 7.73 -18.05
CA ASN A 53 1.68 7.34 -17.71
C ASN A 53 1.82 6.78 -16.28
N VAL A 54 0.85 5.98 -15.85
CA VAL A 54 0.89 5.33 -14.53
C VAL A 54 2.10 4.41 -14.46
N PRO A 55 3.03 4.60 -13.50
CA PRO A 55 4.20 3.74 -13.40
C PRO A 55 3.79 2.29 -13.14
N CYS A 56 4.56 1.35 -13.71
CA CYS A 56 4.32 -0.09 -13.53
C CYS A 56 4.11 -0.44 -12.07
N THR A 57 2.95 -1.03 -11.77
CA THR A 57 2.53 -1.35 -10.40
C THR A 57 2.06 -2.78 -10.32
N ALA A 58 2.65 -3.55 -9.41
CA ALA A 58 2.31 -4.96 -9.19
C ALA A 58 1.82 -5.19 -7.76
N LEU A 59 0.91 -6.14 -7.59
CA LEU A 59 0.55 -6.67 -6.28
C LEU A 59 1.62 -7.70 -5.88
N VAL A 60 2.32 -7.46 -4.77
CA VAL A 60 3.41 -8.33 -4.34
C VAL A 60 3.26 -8.72 -2.88
N ARG A 61 3.77 -9.90 -2.54
CA ARG A 61 3.94 -10.37 -1.17
C ARG A 61 5.42 -10.46 -0.87
N THR A 62 5.91 -9.69 0.10
CA THR A 62 7.34 -9.64 0.44
C THR A 62 7.58 -9.46 1.92
N THR A 63 8.80 -9.74 2.38
CA THR A 63 9.24 -9.63 3.76
C THR A 63 10.31 -8.55 3.87
N HIS A 64 10.20 -7.64 4.84
CA HIS A 64 11.22 -6.61 5.09
C HIS A 64 11.35 -6.33 6.59
N ALA A 65 12.54 -5.98 7.05
CA ALA A 65 12.80 -5.74 8.47
C ALA A 65 12.08 -4.50 9.01
N GLY A 66 11.82 -3.50 8.17
CA GLY A 66 11.10 -2.27 8.53
C GLY A 66 9.57 -2.38 8.51
N PHE A 67 9.01 -3.57 8.28
CA PHE A 67 7.55 -3.76 8.28
C PHE A 67 7.00 -3.92 9.70
N ASN A 68 5.82 -3.34 9.95
CA ASN A 68 5.19 -3.43 11.26
C ASN A 68 4.78 -4.89 11.55
N PRO A 69 5.24 -5.54 12.63
CA PRO A 69 4.82 -6.90 12.96
C PRO A 69 3.29 -6.98 13.11
N SER A 70 2.69 -8.06 12.60
CA SER A 70 1.23 -8.23 12.69
C SER A 70 0.77 -8.29 14.14
N ALA A 71 -0.36 -7.66 14.48
CA ALA A 71 -0.97 -7.70 15.81
C ALA A 71 -1.19 -9.14 16.33
N ALA A 72 -1.45 -10.09 15.44
CA ALA A 72 -1.55 -11.52 15.78
C ALA A 72 -0.24 -12.08 16.40
N GLN A 73 0.91 -11.56 15.97
CA GLN A 73 2.23 -11.88 16.53
C GLN A 73 2.58 -11.07 17.78
N LEU A 74 1.73 -10.15 18.25
CA LEU A 74 1.90 -9.42 19.51
C LEU A 74 1.10 -10.03 20.66
N SER A 75 0.15 -10.95 20.37
CA SER A 75 -0.59 -11.64 21.43
C SER A 75 0.32 -12.57 22.24
N PRO A 76 0.33 -12.47 23.59
CA PRO A 76 1.20 -13.27 24.45
C PRO A 76 0.87 -14.77 24.42
N THR A 77 -0.33 -15.14 23.95
CA THR A 77 -0.81 -16.51 23.83
C THR A 77 -0.66 -17.13 22.45
N SER A 78 -0.13 -16.40 21.45
CA SER A 78 0.01 -16.98 20.11
C SER A 78 1.13 -18.02 20.05
N PRO A 79 0.85 -19.27 19.64
CA PRO A 79 1.90 -20.28 19.40
C PRO A 79 2.86 -19.86 18.27
N LEU A 80 2.45 -18.89 17.44
CA LEU A 80 3.27 -18.23 16.43
C LEU A 80 4.38 -17.37 17.06
N ARG A 81 4.15 -16.69 18.20
CA ARG A 81 5.19 -15.92 18.90
C ARG A 81 6.32 -16.79 19.41
N LEU A 82 5.98 -17.90 20.06
CA LEU A 82 6.97 -18.82 20.63
C LEU A 82 7.85 -19.41 19.51
N ARG A 83 7.23 -19.81 18.39
CA ARG A 83 7.95 -20.29 17.21
C ARG A 83 8.80 -19.22 16.52
N ALA A 84 8.34 -17.97 16.48
CA ALA A 84 9.08 -16.83 15.95
C ALA A 84 10.29 -16.45 16.83
N ALA A 85 10.13 -16.45 18.16
CA ALA A 85 11.18 -16.18 19.13
C ALA A 85 12.28 -17.25 19.08
N LEU A 86 11.92 -18.52 18.90
CA LEU A 86 12.85 -19.65 18.75
C LEU A 86 13.65 -19.64 17.42
N LYS A 87 13.17 -18.94 16.39
CA LYS A 87 13.78 -18.90 15.04
C LYS A 87 14.54 -17.61 14.71
N GLY A 88 14.70 -16.69 15.65
CA GLY A 88 15.57 -15.51 15.51
C GLY A 88 15.17 -14.45 14.46
N SER A 89 14.13 -14.65 13.65
CA SER A 89 13.56 -13.58 12.82
C SER A 89 12.11 -13.86 12.45
N SER A 90 11.15 -13.16 13.08
CA SER A 90 9.77 -13.12 12.60
C SER A 90 9.65 -12.10 11.47
N LYS A 91 10.21 -12.40 10.30
CA LYS A 91 10.00 -11.54 9.14
C LYS A 91 8.58 -11.75 8.65
N VAL A 92 7.70 -10.79 8.94
CA VAL A 92 6.30 -10.80 8.49
C VAL A 92 6.26 -10.54 6.99
N ALA A 93 5.66 -11.47 6.25
CA ALA A 93 5.34 -11.25 4.85
C ALA A 93 4.11 -10.35 4.76
N LYS A 94 4.20 -9.29 3.97
CA LYS A 94 3.13 -8.33 3.75
C LYS A 94 2.72 -8.30 2.30
N LEU A 95 1.41 -8.24 2.07
CA LEU A 95 0.81 -8.02 0.77
C LEU A 95 0.63 -6.51 0.58
N GLY A 96 0.96 -6.01 -0.60
CA GLY A 96 0.79 -4.59 -0.91
C GLY A 96 1.12 -4.26 -2.36
N SER A 97 0.89 -3.01 -2.74
CA SER A 97 1.28 -2.51 -4.06
C SER A 97 2.77 -2.15 -4.08
N PHE A 98 3.43 -2.54 -5.17
CA PHE A 98 4.81 -2.20 -5.45
C PHE A 98 4.88 -1.52 -6.81
N GLN A 99 5.07 -0.21 -6.76
CA GLN A 99 5.13 0.66 -7.92
C GLN A 99 6.58 0.98 -8.25
N LYS A 100 6.91 0.98 -9.54
CA LYS A 100 8.21 1.40 -10.07
C LYS A 100 8.49 2.83 -9.58
N TYR A 101 9.67 3.02 -8.99
CA TYR A 101 10.13 4.34 -8.63
C TYR A 101 10.40 5.18 -9.89
N VAL A 102 9.89 6.40 -9.89
CA VAL A 102 10.19 7.42 -10.90
C VAL A 102 10.88 8.57 -10.18
N PRO A 103 12.08 8.99 -10.61
CA PRO A 103 12.76 10.14 -10.02
C PRO A 103 11.85 11.36 -10.03
N HIS A 104 11.78 12.05 -8.89
CA HIS A 104 11.01 13.28 -8.78
C HIS A 104 11.70 14.39 -9.55
N THR A 105 10.93 15.14 -10.33
CA THR A 105 11.40 16.30 -11.09
C THR A 105 10.71 17.57 -10.60
N ALA A 106 9.38 17.56 -10.60
CA ALA A 106 8.51 18.62 -10.09
C ALA A 106 7.07 18.11 -10.00
N ASP A 107 6.23 18.82 -9.25
CA ASP A 107 4.80 18.55 -9.18
C ASP A 107 4.05 19.34 -10.27
N ALA A 108 2.86 18.87 -10.66
CA ALA A 108 2.05 19.58 -11.67
C ALA A 108 1.72 21.04 -11.26
N ASN A 109 1.65 21.31 -9.95
CA ASN A 109 1.37 22.64 -9.40
C ASN A 109 2.56 23.61 -9.53
N ASP A 110 3.78 23.10 -9.78
CA ASP A 110 4.97 23.93 -9.98
C ASP A 110 5.02 24.51 -11.40
N PHE A 111 4.20 24.00 -12.32
CA PHE A 111 4.12 24.44 -13.71
C PHE A 111 2.85 25.26 -13.97
N GLY A 112 3.00 26.38 -14.68
CA GLY A 112 1.84 27.11 -15.20
C GLY A 112 1.11 26.31 -16.27
N ALA A 113 -0.21 26.50 -16.40
CA ALA A 113 -1.07 25.75 -17.32
C ALA A 113 -0.56 25.72 -18.78
N ALA A 114 0.13 26.78 -19.23
CA ALA A 114 0.71 26.87 -20.57
C ALA A 114 1.85 25.87 -20.85
N ARG A 115 2.40 25.20 -19.83
CA ARG A 115 3.46 24.17 -19.97
C ARG A 115 2.89 22.78 -20.27
N PHE A 116 1.57 22.59 -20.14
CA PHE A 116 0.93 21.31 -20.42
C PHE A 116 0.56 21.24 -21.92
N PRO A 117 0.94 20.16 -22.63
CA PRO A 117 0.48 19.94 -24.00
C PRO A 117 -1.05 19.89 -24.03
N VAL A 118 -1.67 20.59 -24.99
CA VAL A 118 -3.14 20.59 -25.15
C VAL A 118 -3.71 19.18 -25.26
N ALA A 119 -2.97 18.27 -25.91
CA ALA A 119 -3.36 16.87 -26.06
C ALA A 119 -3.34 16.05 -24.75
N GLY A 120 -2.74 16.56 -23.68
CA GLY A 120 -2.66 15.92 -22.35
C GLY A 120 -3.52 16.59 -21.28
N VAL A 121 -4.36 17.55 -21.65
CA VAL A 121 -5.36 18.18 -20.77
C VAL A 121 -6.73 17.63 -21.13
N HIS A 122 -7.43 17.05 -20.15
CA HIS A 122 -8.70 16.33 -20.31
C HIS A 122 -9.73 16.80 -19.31
#